data_AF-A0A6C0HWM3-F1
#
_entry.id   AF-A0A6C0HWM3-F1
#
_cell.length_a   1.000
_cell.length_b   1.000
_cell.length_c   1.000
_cell.angle_alpha   90.00
_cell.angle_beta   90.00
_cell.angle_gamma   90.00
#
_symmetry.space_group_name_H-M   'P 1'
#
loop_
_entity.id
_entity.type
_entity.pdbx_description
1 polymer ?
#
loop_
_entity_poly.entity_id
_entity_poly.type
_entity_poly.pdbx_seq_one_letter_code
_entity_poly.pdbx_strand_id
1 'polypeptide(L)'
;MNSVDLYKLKNDTKCVFLSENIISSILDTFSKSNIKVIKCAKKQVSAIKTNKVQAKKDLNENKIIMIMNKISENNINELIGEYLCNVFVDTEEKYNVIMTEIFNKMLKDIKFVENYIKFALKIFIIEKKRLNLYPEEFIDLIKLTVSIGTEEERCACYTLMKVLIKYEFFNKDIIKFISNIVLSNNDKLKYIDIYNWFSGIDISEYREAILNIIKKCNSENMNREEILLESLFEKSINNELVEETLDIISNHNQINTLINNIIEEYDFLKSIDEVIEFIQVECDNINNKNLFCKEVINFYISKDINIGLELIDELIKKKSLFKSNISKGLVLYLGENNNNTSIHNNTKIIQILKYLKNNNITKNIEHIFKRFRVKLFYEN
;
A
#
# COMPACT_ATOMS: atom_id res chain seq x y z
N MET A 1 16.76 -30.83 21.86
CA MET A 1 16.82 -29.85 22.98
C MET A 1 15.85 -30.35 24.05
N ASN A 2 16.31 -30.60 25.28
CA ASN A 2 15.57 -31.38 26.28
C ASN A 2 14.49 -30.55 27.00
N SER A 3 13.42 -31.23 27.41
CA SER A 3 12.18 -30.74 28.03
C SER A 3 12.31 -29.87 29.29
N VAL A 4 13.51 -29.78 29.86
CA VAL A 4 13.83 -28.94 31.02
C VAL A 4 14.06 -27.48 30.61
N ASP A 5 14.54 -27.21 29.40
CA ASP A 5 14.73 -25.84 28.88
C ASP A 5 13.39 -25.19 28.50
N LEU A 6 12.40 -26.00 28.08
CA LEU A 6 11.03 -25.58 27.81
C LEU A 6 10.24 -25.19 29.07
N TYR A 7 10.56 -25.78 30.23
CA TYR A 7 9.87 -25.46 31.49
C TYR A 7 10.31 -24.13 32.10
N LYS A 8 11.52 -23.63 31.78
CA LYS A 8 11.99 -22.32 32.23
C LYS A 8 11.31 -21.15 31.51
N LEU A 9 10.77 -21.38 30.31
CA LEU A 9 10.00 -20.38 29.55
C LEU A 9 8.53 -20.27 30.00
N LYS A 10 8.01 -21.25 30.76
CA LYS A 10 6.60 -21.28 31.21
C LYS A 10 6.29 -20.25 32.31
N ASN A 11 7.31 -19.75 33.01
CA ASN A 11 7.17 -18.86 34.17
C ASN A 11 7.88 -17.49 34.00
N ASP A 12 8.21 -17.07 32.77
CA ASP A 12 8.73 -15.72 32.57
C ASP A 12 7.60 -14.69 32.72
N THR A 13 7.65 -13.92 33.81
CA THR A 13 6.68 -12.90 34.20
C THR A 13 6.72 -11.65 33.31
N LYS A 14 7.46 -11.68 32.20
CA LYS A 14 7.51 -10.62 31.18
C LYS A 14 6.43 -10.71 30.10
N CYS A 15 5.55 -11.72 30.13
CA CYS A 15 4.34 -11.76 29.32
C CYS A 15 3.23 -10.88 29.94
N VAL A 16 3.17 -9.62 29.48
CA VAL A 16 2.05 -8.67 29.50
C VAL A 16 1.05 -8.85 30.66
N PHE A 17 1.37 -8.29 31.82
CA PHE A 17 0.33 -7.82 32.73
C PHE A 17 -0.41 -6.66 32.02
N LEU A 18 -1.64 -6.91 31.56
CA LEU A 18 -2.54 -5.83 31.15
C LEU A 18 -2.82 -4.94 32.37
N SER A 19 -2.66 -3.62 32.22
CA SER A 19 -2.91 -2.65 33.30
C SER A 19 -4.30 -2.87 33.92
N GLU A 20 -4.40 -2.77 35.24
CA GLU A 20 -5.67 -2.94 35.99
C GLU A 20 -6.79 -2.01 35.47
N ASN A 21 -6.42 -0.89 34.84
CA ASN A 21 -7.35 0.04 34.18
C ASN A 21 -8.07 -0.56 32.96
N ILE A 22 -7.43 -1.48 32.23
CA ILE A 22 -8.04 -2.17 31.09
C ILE A 22 -8.97 -3.29 31.60
N ILE A 23 -8.54 -4.02 32.62
CA ILE A 23 -9.35 -5.07 33.25
C ILE A 23 -10.61 -4.48 33.88
N SER A 24 -10.47 -3.36 34.61
CA SER A 24 -11.61 -2.64 35.20
C SER A 24 -12.53 -2.05 34.14
N SER A 25 -12.01 -1.48 33.05
CA SER A 25 -12.83 -0.98 31.93
C SER A 25 -13.63 -2.09 31.25
N ILE A 26 -13.04 -3.28 31.09
CA ILE A 26 -13.74 -4.45 30.54
C ILE A 26 -14.84 -4.91 31.51
N LEU A 27 -14.54 -5.04 32.81
CA LEU A 27 -15.51 -5.46 33.81
C LEU A 27 -16.65 -4.45 34.00
N ASP A 28 -16.39 -3.14 33.91
CA ASP A 28 -17.40 -2.08 33.95
C ASP A 28 -18.31 -2.07 32.72
N THR A 29 -17.79 -2.53 31.58
CA THR A 29 -18.58 -2.69 30.35
C THR A 29 -19.54 -3.88 30.47
N PHE A 30 -19.15 -4.94 31.18
CA PHE A 30 -19.98 -6.14 31.41
C PHE A 30 -20.91 -6.04 32.63
N SER A 31 -20.63 -5.19 33.62
CA SER A 31 -21.46 -5.05 34.82
C SER A 31 -22.71 -4.18 34.61
N LYS A 32 -22.76 -3.36 33.54
CA LYS A 32 -23.91 -2.50 33.22
C LYS A 32 -24.92 -3.12 32.26
N SER A 33 -24.66 -4.30 31.71
CA SER A 33 -25.59 -4.98 30.80
C SER A 33 -26.60 -5.85 31.55
N ASN A 34 -27.64 -5.24 32.13
CA ASN A 34 -28.89 -5.92 32.48
C ASN A 34 -29.71 -6.21 31.19
N ILE A 35 -29.14 -6.97 30.26
CA ILE A 35 -29.83 -7.35 29.02
C ILE A 35 -30.76 -8.51 29.35
N LYS A 36 -32.07 -8.22 29.41
CA LYS A 36 -33.12 -9.24 29.36
C LYS A 36 -32.91 -10.09 28.12
N VAL A 37 -32.80 -11.40 28.31
CA VAL A 37 -32.78 -12.42 27.25
C VAL A 37 -34.01 -12.25 26.36
N ILE A 38 -33.82 -11.77 25.13
CA ILE A 38 -34.87 -11.74 24.10
C ILE A 38 -34.87 -13.12 23.42
N LYS A 39 -35.92 -13.91 23.63
CA LYS A 39 -36.18 -15.13 22.85
C LYS A 39 -36.58 -14.73 21.42
N CYS A 40 -35.71 -14.96 20.44
CA CYS A 40 -36.08 -14.83 19.03
C CYS A 40 -37.09 -15.92 18.62
N ALA A 41 -38.26 -15.49 18.13
CA ALA A 41 -39.30 -16.36 17.62
C ALA A 41 -38.89 -17.04 16.31
N LYS A 42 -39.01 -18.37 16.23
CA LYS A 42 -38.80 -19.15 15.02
C LYS A 42 -39.94 -18.88 14.02
N LYS A 43 -39.64 -18.21 12.90
CA LYS A 43 -40.53 -18.17 11.74
C LYS A 43 -40.32 -19.46 10.94
N GLN A 44 -41.35 -20.32 10.86
CA GLN A 44 -41.38 -21.44 9.93
C GLN A 44 -41.42 -20.89 8.51
N VAL A 45 -40.39 -21.19 7.71
CA VAL A 45 -40.42 -21.01 6.26
C VAL A 45 -40.50 -22.40 5.65
N SER A 46 -41.54 -22.61 4.84
CA SER A 46 -41.84 -23.83 4.11
C SER A 46 -40.66 -24.28 3.25
N ALA A 47 -40.22 -25.51 3.47
CA ALA A 47 -39.27 -26.20 2.61
C ALA A 47 -39.89 -26.45 1.23
N ILE A 48 -39.23 -25.99 0.16
CA ILE A 48 -39.19 -26.63 -1.18
C ILE A 48 -38.00 -26.02 -1.96
N LYS A 49 -37.00 -26.87 -2.28
CA LYS A 49 -35.98 -26.77 -3.35
C LYS A 49 -34.83 -25.73 -3.25
N THR A 50 -33.82 -25.95 -2.38
CA THR A 50 -32.43 -25.40 -2.56
C THR A 50 -31.31 -26.19 -1.83
N ASN A 51 -31.52 -27.46 -1.47
CA ASN A 51 -30.63 -28.16 -0.53
C ASN A 51 -29.14 -28.30 -0.95
N LYS A 52 -28.78 -28.24 -2.24
CA LYS A 52 -27.36 -28.29 -2.68
C LYS A 52 -26.66 -26.93 -2.68
N VAL A 53 -27.39 -25.82 -2.89
CA VAL A 53 -26.80 -24.47 -2.96
C VAL A 53 -26.72 -23.86 -1.57
N GLN A 54 -27.71 -24.10 -0.71
CA GLN A 54 -27.71 -23.62 0.66
C GLN A 54 -26.63 -24.33 1.51
N ALA A 55 -26.45 -25.65 1.32
CA ALA A 55 -25.43 -26.41 2.03
C ALA A 55 -23.98 -25.97 1.72
N LYS A 56 -23.71 -25.40 0.52
CA LYS A 56 -22.40 -24.80 0.21
C LYS A 56 -22.20 -23.48 0.96
N LYS A 57 -23.22 -22.63 1.07
CA LYS A 57 -23.13 -21.35 1.81
C LYS A 57 -22.90 -21.52 3.32
N ASP A 58 -23.25 -22.67 3.90
CA ASP A 58 -23.13 -22.92 5.33
C ASP A 58 -21.72 -23.37 5.79
N LEU A 59 -20.81 -23.65 4.85
CA LEU A 59 -19.43 -23.99 5.16
C LEU A 59 -18.71 -22.82 5.82
N ASN A 60 -17.91 -23.13 6.86
CA ASN A 60 -17.09 -22.15 7.57
C ASN A 60 -16.22 -21.32 6.63
N GLU A 61 -15.65 -21.96 5.60
CA GLU A 61 -14.89 -21.34 4.50
C GLU A 61 -15.66 -20.16 3.85
N ASN A 62 -16.88 -20.40 3.38
CA ASN A 62 -17.67 -19.36 2.73
C ASN A 62 -18.06 -18.23 3.69
N LYS A 63 -18.31 -18.56 4.95
CA LYS A 63 -18.64 -17.56 5.97
C LYS A 63 -17.45 -16.65 6.29
N ILE A 64 -16.25 -17.21 6.44
CA ILE A 64 -15.06 -16.39 6.69
C ILE A 64 -14.71 -15.55 5.47
N ILE A 65 -14.83 -16.09 4.25
CA ILE A 65 -14.64 -15.31 3.01
C ILE A 65 -15.60 -14.10 2.98
N MET A 66 -16.88 -14.31 3.30
CA MET A 66 -17.86 -13.23 3.35
C MET A 66 -17.52 -12.17 4.41
N ILE A 67 -17.07 -12.58 5.59
CA ILE A 67 -16.64 -11.66 6.65
C ILE A 67 -15.42 -10.86 6.18
N MET A 68 -14.41 -11.54 5.63
CA MET A 68 -13.17 -10.90 5.16
C MET A 68 -13.43 -9.89 4.05
N ASN A 69 -14.38 -10.14 3.15
CA ASN A 69 -14.78 -9.20 2.10
C ASN A 69 -15.42 -7.91 2.64
N LYS A 70 -15.95 -7.90 3.87
CA LYS A 70 -16.56 -6.73 4.49
C LYS A 70 -15.58 -5.90 5.32
N ILE A 71 -14.36 -6.40 5.57
CA ILE A 71 -13.44 -5.75 6.49
C ILE A 71 -13.07 -4.35 6.00
N SER A 72 -13.27 -3.38 6.88
CA SER A 72 -12.78 -2.01 6.79
C SER A 72 -12.22 -1.60 8.15
N GLU A 73 -11.50 -0.48 8.22
CA GLU A 73 -10.84 -0.06 9.46
C GLU A 73 -11.81 0.13 10.64
N ASN A 74 -13.04 0.56 10.36
CA ASN A 74 -14.00 0.99 11.39
C ASN A 74 -14.97 -0.12 11.86
N ASN A 75 -15.02 -1.27 11.17
CA ASN A 75 -16.03 -2.31 11.45
C ASN A 75 -15.43 -3.62 12.02
N ILE A 76 -14.15 -3.63 12.37
CA ILE A 76 -13.45 -4.85 12.82
C ILE A 76 -14.17 -5.52 14.00
N ASN A 77 -14.56 -4.75 15.03
CA ASN A 77 -15.19 -5.32 16.23
C ASN A 77 -16.58 -5.92 15.92
N GLU A 78 -17.34 -5.29 15.03
CA GLU A 78 -18.64 -5.82 14.57
C GLU A 78 -18.45 -7.14 13.83
N LEU A 79 -17.45 -7.22 12.93
CA LEU A 79 -17.13 -8.42 12.18
C LEU A 79 -16.58 -9.55 13.04
N ILE A 80 -15.90 -9.25 14.16
CA ILE A 80 -15.55 -10.24 15.17
C ILE A 80 -16.82 -10.81 15.82
N GLY A 81 -17.82 -9.98 16.11
CA GLY A 81 -19.13 -10.45 16.57
C GLY A 81 -19.81 -11.36 15.53
N GLU A 82 -19.80 -10.96 14.26
CA GLU A 82 -20.33 -11.77 13.16
C GLU A 82 -19.62 -13.13 13.06
N TYR A 83 -18.28 -13.15 13.18
CA TYR A 83 -17.49 -14.37 13.21
C TYR A 83 -17.93 -15.29 14.36
N LEU A 84 -18.00 -14.77 15.59
CA LEU A 84 -18.34 -15.55 16.78
C LEU A 84 -19.75 -16.15 16.71
N CYS A 85 -20.69 -15.45 16.05
CA CYS A 85 -22.06 -15.93 15.89
C CYS A 85 -22.22 -16.96 14.76
N ASN A 86 -21.44 -16.84 13.68
CA ASN A 86 -21.72 -17.56 12.43
C ASN A 86 -20.69 -18.62 12.07
N VAL A 87 -19.43 -18.47 12.49
CA VAL A 87 -18.33 -19.40 12.21
C VAL A 87 -18.13 -20.33 13.40
N PHE A 88 -18.33 -21.63 13.19
CA PHE A 88 -18.24 -22.61 14.26
C PHE A 88 -16.94 -23.40 14.18
N VAL A 89 -15.97 -23.04 15.02
CA VAL A 89 -14.69 -23.76 15.15
C VAL A 89 -14.77 -24.62 16.42
N ASP A 90 -14.73 -25.94 16.24
CA ASP A 90 -14.71 -26.95 17.31
C ASP A 90 -13.56 -27.96 17.14
N THR A 91 -12.88 -27.94 15.99
CA THR A 91 -11.73 -28.80 15.68
C THR A 91 -10.59 -27.98 15.11
N GLU A 92 -9.37 -28.50 15.27
CA GLU A 92 -8.16 -27.96 14.66
C GLU A 92 -8.28 -27.91 13.12
N GLU A 93 -8.79 -28.96 12.49
CA GLU A 93 -9.01 -28.99 11.03
C GLU A 93 -9.87 -27.83 10.53
N LYS A 94 -10.96 -27.50 11.23
CA LYS A 94 -11.81 -26.37 10.86
C LYS A 94 -11.10 -25.05 11.08
N TYR A 95 -10.30 -24.94 12.13
CA TYR A 95 -9.48 -23.75 12.36
C TYR A 95 -8.43 -23.57 11.27
N ASN A 96 -7.82 -24.66 10.80
CA ASN A 96 -6.88 -24.65 9.68
C ASN A 96 -7.55 -24.13 8.42
N VAL A 97 -8.77 -24.60 8.09
CA VAL A 97 -9.56 -24.04 6.97
C VAL A 97 -9.77 -22.53 7.12
N ILE A 98 -10.11 -22.05 8.32
CA ILE A 98 -10.26 -20.61 8.58
C ILE A 98 -8.94 -19.86 8.33
N MET A 99 -7.82 -20.39 8.81
CA MET A 99 -6.50 -19.79 8.60
C MET A 99 -6.10 -19.74 7.13
N THR A 100 -6.36 -20.82 6.39
CA THR A 100 -6.12 -20.90 4.95
C THR A 100 -6.89 -19.83 4.20
N GLU A 101 -8.18 -19.64 4.49
CA GLU A 101 -8.98 -18.61 3.83
C GLU A 101 -8.55 -17.19 4.18
N ILE A 102 -8.22 -16.94 5.45
CA ILE A 102 -7.69 -15.64 5.88
C ILE A 102 -6.38 -15.34 5.13
N PHE A 103 -5.47 -16.31 5.07
CA PHE A 103 -4.18 -16.17 4.39
C PHE A 103 -4.34 -15.92 2.89
N ASN A 104 -5.13 -16.74 2.20
CA ASN A 104 -5.38 -16.61 0.77
C ASN A 104 -5.98 -15.24 0.43
N LYS A 105 -6.91 -14.76 1.26
CA LYS A 105 -7.52 -13.44 1.09
C LYS A 105 -6.51 -12.31 1.31
N MET A 106 -5.61 -12.44 2.29
CA MET A 106 -4.54 -11.46 2.53
C MET A 106 -3.56 -11.38 1.36
N LEU A 107 -3.15 -12.52 0.78
CA LEU A 107 -2.26 -12.52 -0.39
C LEU A 107 -2.93 -11.89 -1.61
N LYS A 108 -4.19 -12.28 -1.88
CA LYS A 108 -4.95 -11.77 -3.02
C LYS A 108 -5.14 -10.25 -2.98
N ASP A 109 -5.45 -9.72 -1.80
CA ASP A 109 -5.79 -8.32 -1.60
C ASP A 109 -4.75 -7.62 -0.71
N ILE A 110 -3.46 -7.82 -1.03
CA ILE A 110 -2.33 -7.38 -0.19
C ILE A 110 -2.34 -5.88 0.15
N LYS A 111 -2.93 -5.04 -0.71
CA LYS A 111 -3.09 -3.59 -0.47
C LYS A 111 -3.90 -3.27 0.79
N PHE A 112 -4.79 -4.16 1.22
CA PHE A 112 -5.66 -3.98 2.40
C PHE A 112 -5.22 -4.84 3.59
N VAL A 113 -4.02 -5.44 3.53
CA VAL A 113 -3.55 -6.42 4.50
C VAL A 113 -3.50 -5.90 5.93
N GLU A 114 -3.28 -4.60 6.13
CA GLU A 114 -3.31 -3.99 7.47
C GLU A 114 -4.68 -4.08 8.16
N ASN A 115 -5.77 -3.96 7.40
CA ASN A 115 -7.11 -4.12 7.99
C ASN A 115 -7.40 -5.60 8.28
N TYR A 116 -6.99 -6.48 7.36
CA TYR A 116 -7.15 -7.92 7.54
C TYR A 116 -6.34 -8.44 8.73
N ILE A 117 -5.13 -7.94 8.98
CA ILE A 117 -4.29 -8.43 10.07
C ILE A 117 -4.85 -8.06 11.44
N LYS A 118 -5.37 -6.83 11.59
CA LYS A 118 -6.05 -6.38 12.82
C LYS A 118 -7.21 -7.31 13.18
N PHE A 119 -7.96 -7.78 12.17
CA PHE A 119 -9.03 -8.77 12.35
C PHE A 119 -8.47 -10.16 12.68
N ALA A 120 -7.55 -10.69 11.88
CA ALA A 120 -7.01 -12.03 12.03
C ALA A 120 -6.32 -12.26 13.38
N LEU A 121 -5.55 -11.29 13.88
CA LEU A 121 -4.91 -11.40 15.19
C LEU A 121 -5.92 -11.53 16.33
N LYS A 122 -7.06 -10.85 16.24
CA LYS A 122 -8.15 -11.02 17.21
C LYS A 122 -8.75 -12.43 17.14
N ILE A 123 -8.95 -12.97 15.93
CA ILE A 123 -9.40 -14.35 15.76
C ILE A 123 -8.40 -15.33 16.38
N PHE A 124 -7.11 -15.17 16.13
CA PHE A 124 -6.07 -16.05 16.68
C PHE A 124 -6.05 -16.01 18.21
N ILE A 125 -6.20 -14.83 18.81
CA ILE A 125 -6.28 -14.67 20.27
C ILE A 125 -7.54 -15.35 20.82
N ILE A 126 -8.69 -15.17 20.15
CA ILE A 126 -9.97 -15.75 20.57
C ILE A 126 -9.88 -17.28 20.54
N GLU A 127 -9.44 -17.87 19.44
CA GLU A 127 -9.41 -19.33 19.29
C GLU A 127 -8.35 -19.98 20.18
N LYS A 128 -7.21 -19.30 20.40
CA LYS A 128 -6.24 -19.70 21.43
C LYS A 128 -6.86 -19.71 22.83
N LYS A 129 -7.62 -18.67 23.21
CA LYS A 129 -8.24 -18.61 24.55
C LYS A 129 -9.40 -19.61 24.70
N ARG A 130 -10.19 -19.80 23.65
CA ARG A 130 -11.40 -20.64 23.69
C ARG A 130 -11.08 -22.12 23.61
N LEU A 131 -10.12 -22.49 22.77
CA LEU A 131 -9.86 -23.89 22.38
C LEU A 131 -8.39 -24.29 22.49
N ASN A 132 -7.49 -23.40 22.94
CA ASN A 132 -6.04 -23.63 22.98
C ASN A 132 -5.44 -23.99 21.60
N LEU A 133 -6.01 -23.44 20.53
CA LEU A 133 -5.52 -23.61 19.16
C LEU A 133 -4.52 -22.49 18.80
N TYR A 134 -3.39 -22.87 18.22
CA TYR A 134 -2.33 -21.95 17.78
C TYR A 134 -2.39 -21.76 16.26
N PRO A 135 -1.95 -20.60 15.73
CA PRO A 135 -2.07 -20.33 14.30
C PRO A 135 -0.97 -21.04 13.47
N GLU A 136 -0.72 -22.32 13.69
CA GLU A 136 0.40 -23.07 13.08
C GLU A 136 0.26 -23.19 11.56
N GLU A 137 -0.94 -23.55 11.07
CA GLU A 137 -1.23 -23.61 9.63
C GLU A 137 -0.92 -22.28 8.94
N PHE A 138 -1.25 -21.15 9.56
CA PHE A 138 -0.97 -19.83 9.00
C PHE A 138 0.54 -19.59 8.83
N ILE A 139 1.35 -20.06 9.78
CA ILE A 139 2.81 -20.01 9.68
C ILE A 139 3.33 -20.94 8.57
N ASP A 140 2.76 -22.14 8.46
CA ASP A 140 3.18 -23.11 7.46
C ASP A 140 2.83 -22.68 6.05
N LEU A 141 1.69 -21.99 5.86
CA LEU A 141 1.33 -21.34 4.60
C LEU A 141 2.33 -20.24 4.22
N ILE A 142 2.78 -19.41 5.17
CA ILE A 142 3.84 -18.41 4.91
C ILE A 142 5.12 -19.11 4.40
N LYS A 143 5.58 -20.15 5.11
CA LYS A 143 6.78 -20.91 4.72
C LYS A 143 6.63 -21.53 3.34
N LEU A 144 5.46 -22.11 3.06
CA LEU A 144 5.15 -22.76 1.80
C LEU A 144 5.18 -21.74 0.66
N THR A 145 4.50 -20.60 0.81
CA THR A 145 4.47 -19.55 -0.22
C THR A 145 5.85 -18.99 -0.51
N VAL A 146 6.68 -18.71 0.51
CA VAL A 146 8.07 -18.27 0.30
C VAL A 146 8.90 -19.33 -0.44
N SER A 147 8.64 -20.61 -0.20
CA SER A 147 9.41 -21.72 -0.77
C SER A 147 9.02 -22.04 -2.21
N ILE A 148 7.73 -22.12 -2.52
CA ILE A 148 7.23 -22.64 -3.80
C ILE A 148 6.24 -21.72 -4.54
N GLY A 149 5.84 -20.60 -3.93
CA GLY A 149 4.91 -19.65 -4.53
C GLY A 149 5.50 -18.96 -5.76
N THR A 150 4.62 -18.40 -6.59
CA THR A 150 4.98 -17.53 -7.72
C THR A 150 5.69 -16.27 -7.25
N GLU A 151 6.35 -15.53 -8.15
CA GLU A 151 7.01 -14.27 -7.79
C GLU A 151 6.04 -13.27 -7.13
N GLU A 152 4.83 -13.15 -7.67
CA GLU A 152 3.77 -12.27 -7.14
C GLU A 152 3.32 -12.70 -5.74
N GLU A 153 3.06 -14.00 -5.55
CA GLU A 153 2.67 -14.54 -4.24
C GLU A 153 3.77 -14.37 -3.20
N ARG A 154 5.04 -14.59 -3.57
CA ARG A 154 6.19 -14.36 -2.69
C ARG A 154 6.32 -12.89 -2.32
N CYS A 155 6.19 -11.97 -3.28
CA CYS A 155 6.21 -10.53 -3.03
C CYS A 155 5.09 -10.11 -2.05
N ALA A 156 3.87 -10.59 -2.28
CA ALA A 156 2.75 -10.37 -1.37
C ALA A 156 3.03 -10.96 0.02
N CYS A 157 3.61 -12.16 0.09
CA CYS A 157 3.96 -12.81 1.34
C CYS A 157 5.03 -12.03 2.13
N TYR A 158 6.08 -11.51 1.49
CA TYR A 158 7.07 -10.65 2.16
C TYR A 158 6.43 -9.35 2.68
N THR A 159 5.46 -8.78 1.95
CA THR A 159 4.69 -7.63 2.41
C THR A 159 3.86 -7.98 3.65
N LEU A 160 3.15 -9.11 3.62
CA LEU A 160 2.40 -9.63 4.76
C LEU A 160 3.31 -9.86 5.98
N MET A 161 4.50 -10.44 5.79
CA MET A 161 5.46 -10.68 6.87
C MET A 161 5.93 -9.38 7.54
N LYS A 162 6.21 -8.32 6.77
CA LYS A 162 6.54 -7.00 7.31
C LYS A 162 5.40 -6.43 8.16
N VAL A 163 4.17 -6.60 7.70
CA VAL A 163 2.97 -6.20 8.45
C VAL A 163 2.82 -7.05 9.72
N LEU A 164 3.04 -8.35 9.67
CA LEU A 164 3.04 -9.22 10.85
C LEU A 164 4.08 -8.79 11.90
N ILE A 165 5.26 -8.34 11.46
CA ILE A 165 6.29 -7.77 12.34
C ILE A 165 5.81 -6.44 12.95
N LYS A 166 5.23 -5.54 12.13
CA LYS A 166 4.68 -4.25 12.58
C LYS A 166 3.61 -4.43 13.67
N TYR A 167 2.77 -5.46 13.56
CA TYR A 167 1.73 -5.79 14.54
C TYR A 167 2.20 -6.78 15.63
N GLU A 168 3.51 -6.93 15.82
CA GLU A 168 4.13 -7.73 16.89
C GLU A 168 3.72 -9.21 16.92
N PHE A 169 3.25 -9.74 15.80
CA PHE A 169 2.99 -11.18 15.69
C PHE A 169 4.29 -11.99 15.66
N PHE A 170 5.31 -11.45 15.00
CA PHE A 170 6.68 -11.96 15.06
C PHE A 170 7.58 -11.03 15.88
N ASN A 171 8.56 -11.62 16.57
CA ASN A 171 9.65 -10.86 17.17
C ASN A 171 10.55 -10.26 16.07
N LYS A 172 11.12 -9.08 16.31
CA LYS A 172 12.06 -8.37 15.43
C LYS A 172 13.25 -9.22 15.00
N ASP A 173 13.67 -10.22 15.80
CA ASP A 173 14.71 -11.18 15.42
C ASP A 173 14.40 -11.95 14.13
N ILE A 174 13.11 -12.09 13.77
CA ILE A 174 12.69 -12.71 12.51
C ILE A 174 13.24 -11.95 11.30
N ILE A 175 13.47 -10.63 11.42
CA ILE A 175 13.99 -9.82 10.32
C ILE A 175 15.35 -10.36 9.89
N LYS A 176 16.23 -10.58 10.86
CA LYS A 176 17.58 -11.10 10.62
C LYS A 176 17.53 -12.53 10.08
N PHE A 177 16.65 -13.36 10.63
CA PHE A 177 16.47 -14.73 10.17
C PHE A 177 16.05 -14.81 8.69
N ILE A 178 15.02 -14.07 8.30
CA ILE A 178 14.50 -14.06 6.93
C ILE A 178 15.50 -13.40 5.96
N SER A 179 16.15 -12.32 6.39
CA SER A 179 17.22 -11.67 5.62
C SER A 179 18.32 -12.66 5.24
N ASN A 180 18.76 -13.48 6.19
CA ASN A 180 19.76 -14.51 5.93
C ASN A 180 19.26 -15.58 4.97
N ILE A 181 18.00 -16.03 5.10
CA ILE A 181 17.40 -17.01 4.18
C ILE A 181 17.41 -16.45 2.75
N VAL A 182 16.89 -15.23 2.56
CA VAL A 182 16.77 -14.60 1.24
C VAL A 182 18.14 -14.38 0.59
N LEU A 183 19.15 -13.95 1.36
CA LEU A 183 20.52 -13.75 0.85
C LEU A 183 21.28 -15.04 0.59
N SER A 184 21.00 -16.10 1.35
CA SER A 184 21.63 -17.41 1.17
C SER A 184 21.09 -18.19 -0.03
N ASN A 185 20.04 -17.68 -0.66
CA ASN A 185 19.40 -18.35 -1.77
C ASN A 185 20.26 -18.30 -3.03
N ASN A 186 20.63 -19.48 -3.53
CA ASN A 186 21.44 -19.63 -4.74
C ASN A 186 20.59 -19.73 -6.01
N ASP A 187 19.26 -19.80 -5.89
CA ASP A 187 18.35 -19.80 -7.03
C ASP A 187 18.23 -18.39 -7.61
N LYS A 188 18.78 -18.21 -8.81
CA LYS A 188 18.80 -16.94 -9.54
C LYS A 188 17.40 -16.39 -9.79
N LEU A 189 16.41 -17.28 -10.00
CA LEU A 189 15.00 -16.88 -10.20
C LEU A 189 14.39 -16.21 -8.96
N LYS A 190 15.07 -16.28 -7.82
CA LYS A 190 14.65 -15.70 -6.55
C LYS A 190 15.52 -14.51 -6.12
N TYR A 191 16.41 -14.00 -6.97
CA TYR A 191 17.15 -12.76 -6.65
C TYR A 191 16.22 -11.55 -6.49
N ILE A 192 15.09 -11.56 -7.19
CA ILE A 192 14.02 -10.57 -7.00
C ILE A 192 13.45 -10.56 -5.57
N ASP A 193 13.50 -11.68 -4.85
CA ASP A 193 13.02 -11.79 -3.47
C ASP A 193 13.88 -10.93 -2.51
N ILE A 194 15.16 -10.71 -2.84
CA ILE A 194 16.05 -9.82 -2.09
C ILE A 194 15.50 -8.39 -2.14
N TYR A 195 15.12 -7.89 -3.32
CA TYR A 195 14.50 -6.58 -3.45
C TYR A 195 13.17 -6.51 -2.67
N ASN A 196 12.30 -7.50 -2.86
CA ASN A 196 10.99 -7.55 -2.21
C ASN A 196 11.09 -7.55 -0.68
N TRP A 197 12.07 -8.28 -0.13
CA TRP A 197 12.34 -8.32 1.29
C TRP A 197 13.00 -7.04 1.81
N PHE A 198 14.10 -6.58 1.19
CA PHE A 198 14.87 -5.44 1.71
C PHE A 198 14.28 -4.06 1.39
N SER A 199 13.29 -3.96 0.50
CA SER A 199 12.57 -2.70 0.28
C SER A 199 11.87 -2.23 1.56
N GLY A 200 12.36 -1.14 2.16
CA GLY A 200 11.84 -0.61 3.43
C GLY A 200 12.47 -1.23 4.70
N ILE A 201 13.54 -2.01 4.56
CA ILE A 201 14.37 -2.49 5.68
C ILE A 201 15.74 -1.81 5.60
N ASP A 202 16.34 -1.48 6.75
CA ASP A 202 17.72 -1.01 6.78
C ASP A 202 18.67 -2.10 6.26
N ILE A 203 19.38 -1.78 5.17
CA ILE A 203 20.29 -2.71 4.48
C ILE A 203 21.73 -2.59 4.95
N SER A 204 22.05 -1.72 5.91
CA SER A 204 23.43 -1.39 6.31
C SER A 204 24.26 -2.63 6.66
N GLU A 205 23.68 -3.57 7.43
CA GLU A 205 24.35 -4.83 7.81
C GLU A 205 24.48 -5.83 6.63
N TYR A 206 23.68 -5.68 5.58
CA TYR A 206 23.56 -6.62 4.47
C TYR A 206 24.21 -6.14 3.18
N ARG A 207 24.73 -4.91 3.18
CA ARG A 207 25.23 -4.18 2.01
C ARG A 207 26.23 -5.00 1.18
N GLU A 208 27.23 -5.60 1.82
CA GLU A 208 28.26 -6.37 1.12
C GLU A 208 27.67 -7.61 0.43
N ALA A 209 26.77 -8.33 1.10
CA ALA A 209 26.12 -9.51 0.54
C ALA A 209 25.29 -9.14 -0.70
N ILE A 210 24.50 -8.06 -0.62
CA ILE A 210 23.68 -7.58 -1.74
C ILE A 210 24.57 -7.12 -2.92
N LEU A 211 25.65 -6.37 -2.66
CA LEU A 211 26.59 -5.94 -3.70
C LEU A 211 27.26 -7.13 -4.42
N ASN A 212 27.56 -8.21 -3.70
CA ASN A 212 28.11 -9.41 -4.30
C ASN A 212 27.10 -10.11 -5.23
N ILE A 213 25.80 -10.03 -4.92
CA ILE A 213 24.73 -10.57 -5.77
C ILE A 213 24.52 -9.68 -7.01
N ILE A 214 24.58 -8.36 -6.87
CA ILE A 214 24.53 -7.42 -8.01
C ILE A 214 25.64 -7.73 -9.03
N LYS A 215 26.88 -7.92 -8.56
CA LYS A 215 28.01 -8.32 -9.43
C LYS A 215 27.74 -9.62 -10.17
N LYS A 216 27.09 -10.61 -9.51
CA LYS A 216 26.68 -11.85 -10.17
C LYS A 216 25.62 -11.59 -11.24
N CYS A 217 24.60 -10.77 -10.95
CA CYS A 217 23.56 -10.40 -11.91
C CYS A 217 24.16 -9.81 -13.19
N ASN A 218 25.10 -8.86 -13.04
CA ASN A 218 25.81 -8.23 -14.16
C ASN A 218 26.58 -9.26 -15.00
N SER A 219 27.35 -10.15 -14.35
CA SER A 219 28.10 -11.20 -15.06
C SER A 219 27.23 -12.22 -15.80
N GLU A 220 25.95 -12.30 -15.44
CA GLU A 220 24.98 -13.26 -15.96
C GLU A 220 23.90 -12.61 -16.85
N ASN A 221 24.03 -11.32 -17.17
CA ASN A 221 23.09 -10.52 -17.96
C ASN A 221 21.65 -10.46 -17.37
N MET A 222 21.52 -10.45 -16.05
CA MET A 222 20.25 -10.32 -15.33
C MET A 222 19.92 -8.86 -15.03
N ASN A 223 19.70 -8.08 -16.09
CA ASN A 223 19.57 -6.62 -16.02
C ASN A 223 18.39 -6.16 -15.13
N ARG A 224 17.28 -6.90 -15.13
CA ARG A 224 16.09 -6.57 -14.31
C ARG A 224 16.43 -6.63 -12.82
N GLU A 225 17.03 -7.72 -12.38
CA GLU A 225 17.40 -7.95 -11.00
C GLU A 225 18.51 -7.00 -10.56
N GLU A 226 19.49 -6.75 -11.42
CA GLU A 226 20.56 -5.76 -11.18
C GLU A 226 19.97 -4.38 -10.87
N ILE A 227 19.16 -3.82 -11.76
CA ILE A 227 18.55 -2.49 -11.60
C ILE A 227 17.71 -2.41 -10.31
N LEU A 228 16.93 -3.45 -10.02
CA LEU A 228 16.09 -3.46 -8.82
C LEU A 228 16.93 -3.49 -7.55
N LEU A 229 17.99 -4.31 -7.50
CA LEU A 229 18.87 -4.38 -6.34
C LEU A 229 19.70 -3.11 -6.15
N GLU A 230 20.13 -2.46 -7.22
CA GLU A 230 20.81 -1.16 -7.16
C GLU A 230 19.91 -0.08 -6.53
N SER A 231 18.62 -0.08 -6.86
CA SER A 231 17.64 0.88 -6.31
C SER A 231 17.49 0.80 -4.78
N LEU A 232 17.87 -0.31 -4.14
CA LEU A 232 17.89 -0.42 -2.67
C LEU A 232 18.89 0.57 -2.04
N PHE A 233 19.99 0.86 -2.73
CA PHE A 233 21.02 1.76 -2.21
C PHE A 233 20.68 3.23 -2.41
N GLU A 234 19.91 3.57 -3.44
CA GLU A 234 19.45 4.95 -3.68
C GLU A 234 18.49 5.44 -2.58
N LYS A 235 17.67 4.54 -2.02
CA LYS A 235 16.79 4.83 -0.88
C LYS A 235 17.54 5.10 0.43
N SER A 236 18.72 4.51 0.62
CA SER A 236 19.49 4.61 1.87
C SER A 236 20.12 5.98 2.13
N ILE A 237 20.22 6.84 1.11
CA ILE A 237 20.87 8.16 1.19
C ILE A 237 19.92 9.24 1.74
N ASN A 238 18.61 9.00 1.82
CA ASN A 238 17.59 10.02 2.16
C ASN A 238 16.87 9.81 3.52
N ASN A 239 17.36 8.90 4.37
CA ASN A 239 16.58 8.37 5.50
C ASN A 239 16.48 9.24 6.78
N GLU A 240 16.84 10.53 6.78
CA GLU A 240 16.60 11.42 7.95
C GLU A 240 15.22 12.12 7.94
N LEU A 241 14.35 11.89 6.96
CA LEU A 241 13.06 12.60 6.82
C LEU A 241 11.82 11.71 6.53
N VAL A 242 11.90 10.38 6.68
CA VAL A 242 11.04 9.45 5.90
C VAL A 242 9.96 8.69 6.70
N GLU A 243 9.76 8.92 8.00
CA GLU A 243 8.68 8.21 8.72
C GLU A 243 7.24 8.70 8.40
N GLU A 244 7.07 9.83 7.72
CA GLU A 244 5.74 10.35 7.31
C GLU A 244 5.42 10.18 5.81
N THR A 245 6.33 9.66 4.97
CA THR A 245 6.20 9.73 3.49
C THR A 245 5.86 8.42 2.76
N LEU A 246 5.83 7.27 3.44
CA LEU A 246 5.59 5.97 2.79
C LEU A 246 4.14 5.77 2.28
N ASP A 247 3.13 6.37 2.92
CA ASP A 247 1.74 6.35 2.43
C ASP A 247 1.51 7.31 1.24
N ILE A 248 2.40 8.28 1.04
CA ILE A 248 2.26 9.32 0.01
C ILE A 248 2.88 8.87 -1.34
N ILE A 249 3.96 8.08 -1.32
CA ILE A 249 4.73 7.72 -2.54
C ILE A 249 4.06 6.60 -3.36
N SER A 250 3.39 5.64 -2.71
CA SER A 250 2.65 4.57 -3.40
C SER A 250 1.45 5.11 -4.20
N ASN A 251 0.73 6.08 -3.63
CA ASN A 251 -0.36 6.78 -4.33
C ASN A 251 0.17 7.72 -5.42
N HIS A 252 1.32 8.36 -5.23
CA HIS A 252 1.89 9.29 -6.21
C HIS A 252 2.30 8.62 -7.54
N ASN A 253 2.82 7.39 -7.52
CA ASN A 253 3.17 6.68 -8.75
C ASN A 253 1.95 6.13 -9.48
N GLN A 254 0.89 5.70 -8.77
CA GLN A 254 -0.36 5.27 -9.40
C GLN A 254 -1.09 6.45 -10.05
N ILE A 255 -1.19 7.58 -9.36
CA ILE A 255 -1.86 8.75 -9.91
C ILE A 255 -1.08 9.35 -11.09
N ASN A 256 0.26 9.33 -11.08
CA ASN A 256 1.07 9.76 -12.22
C ASN A 256 0.75 8.96 -13.49
N THR A 257 0.65 7.63 -13.38
CA THR A 257 0.27 6.77 -14.50
C THR A 257 -1.13 7.09 -15.00
N LEU A 258 -2.10 7.27 -14.09
CA LEU A 258 -3.46 7.64 -14.47
C LEU A 258 -3.54 9.01 -15.13
N ILE A 259 -2.79 9.99 -14.63
CA ILE A 259 -2.65 11.33 -15.22
C ILE A 259 -2.07 11.23 -16.63
N ASN A 260 -1.03 10.41 -16.84
CA ASN A 260 -0.44 10.24 -18.16
C ASN A 260 -1.42 9.59 -19.14
N ASN A 261 -2.16 8.57 -18.69
CA ASN A 261 -3.18 7.92 -19.51
C ASN A 261 -4.26 8.89 -19.97
N ILE A 262 -4.80 9.73 -19.05
CA ILE A 262 -5.87 10.67 -19.43
C ILE A 262 -5.34 11.80 -20.33
N ILE A 263 -4.07 12.22 -20.17
CA ILE A 263 -3.44 13.21 -21.06
C ILE A 263 -3.24 12.62 -22.46
N GLU A 264 -2.81 11.36 -22.57
CA GLU A 264 -2.66 10.64 -23.83
C GLU A 264 -4.01 10.44 -24.52
N GLU A 265 -5.03 10.06 -23.77
CA GLU A 265 -6.39 9.91 -24.25
C GLU A 265 -6.96 11.24 -24.76
N TYR A 266 -6.74 12.34 -24.03
CA TYR A 266 -7.08 13.68 -24.53
C TYR A 266 -6.29 14.05 -25.79
N ASP A 267 -5.00 13.70 -25.86
CA ASP A 267 -4.20 13.99 -27.06
C ASP A 267 -4.76 13.28 -28.30
N PHE A 268 -5.34 12.09 -28.11
CA PHE A 268 -5.93 11.28 -29.18
C PHE A 268 -7.40 11.66 -29.49
N LEU A 269 -8.26 11.76 -28.49
CA LEU A 269 -9.71 11.94 -28.63
C LEU A 269 -10.15 13.41 -28.59
N LYS A 270 -9.34 14.31 -28.02
CA LYS A 270 -9.68 15.72 -27.75
C LYS A 270 -10.98 15.87 -26.92
N SER A 271 -11.29 14.87 -26.08
CA SER A 271 -12.45 14.88 -25.18
C SER A 271 -12.12 15.59 -23.87
N ILE A 272 -12.61 16.81 -23.69
CA ILE A 272 -12.35 17.59 -22.48
C ILE A 272 -13.15 17.11 -21.26
N ASP A 273 -14.33 16.51 -21.49
CA ASP A 273 -15.25 16.14 -20.41
C ASP A 273 -14.68 14.99 -19.56
N GLU A 274 -14.01 14.02 -20.19
CA GLU A 274 -13.31 12.92 -19.50
C GLU A 274 -12.16 13.43 -18.64
N VAL A 275 -11.40 14.42 -19.12
CA VAL A 275 -10.33 15.05 -18.34
C VAL A 275 -10.89 15.79 -17.13
N ILE A 276 -12.04 16.46 -17.29
CA ILE A 276 -12.70 17.16 -16.18
C ILE A 276 -13.20 16.16 -15.13
N GLU A 277 -13.86 15.09 -15.55
CA GLU A 277 -14.34 14.03 -14.66
C GLU A 277 -13.17 13.41 -13.90
N PHE A 278 -12.08 13.07 -14.61
CA PHE A 278 -10.86 12.57 -14.00
C PHE A 278 -10.30 13.52 -12.94
N ILE A 279 -10.18 14.82 -13.25
CA ILE A 279 -9.65 15.81 -12.29
C ILE A 279 -10.55 15.93 -11.06
N GLN A 280 -11.87 15.76 -11.21
CA GLN A 280 -12.81 15.86 -10.10
C GLN A 280 -12.78 14.62 -9.20
N VAL A 281 -12.61 13.44 -9.77
CA VAL A 281 -12.65 12.16 -9.05
C VAL A 281 -11.26 11.80 -8.48
N GLU A 282 -10.23 11.86 -9.31
CA GLU A 282 -8.89 11.35 -8.99
C GLU A 282 -7.93 12.46 -8.51
N CYS A 283 -8.17 13.71 -8.94
CA CYS A 283 -7.40 14.88 -8.48
C CYS A 283 -8.18 15.76 -7.49
N ASP A 284 -8.76 15.14 -6.46
CA ASP A 284 -9.64 15.77 -5.47
C ASP A 284 -8.98 16.91 -4.68
N ASN A 285 -7.67 16.84 -4.48
CA ASN A 285 -6.90 17.78 -3.69
C ASN A 285 -5.96 18.67 -4.52
N ILE A 286 -5.50 19.77 -3.90
CA ILE A 286 -4.65 20.78 -4.55
C ILE A 286 -3.32 20.19 -5.04
N ASN A 287 -2.76 19.20 -4.35
CA ASN A 287 -1.47 18.61 -4.71
C ASN A 287 -1.61 17.77 -5.98
N ASN A 288 -2.64 16.93 -6.08
CA ASN A 288 -2.92 16.14 -7.28
C ASN A 288 -3.24 17.05 -8.48
N LYS A 289 -3.92 18.18 -8.28
CA LYS A 289 -4.12 19.18 -9.34
C LYS A 289 -2.83 19.86 -9.80
N ASN A 290 -1.89 20.12 -8.88
CA ASN A 290 -0.57 20.65 -9.24
C ASN A 290 0.25 19.61 -10.01
N LEU A 291 0.15 18.34 -9.60
CA LEU A 291 0.79 17.20 -10.24
C LEU A 291 0.25 16.97 -11.65
N PHE A 292 -1.07 17.05 -11.83
CA PHE A 292 -1.69 17.03 -13.16
C PHE A 292 -1.11 18.12 -14.06
N CYS A 293 -1.03 19.37 -13.56
CA CYS A 293 -0.44 20.47 -14.34
C CYS A 293 1.04 20.22 -14.67
N LYS A 294 1.81 19.62 -13.75
CA LYS A 294 3.21 19.26 -13.97
C LYS A 294 3.32 18.23 -15.10
N GLU A 295 2.51 17.17 -15.09
CA GLU A 295 2.57 16.13 -16.12
C GLU A 295 2.03 16.60 -17.47
N VAL A 296 1.03 17.49 -17.52
CA VAL A 296 0.63 18.17 -18.77
C VAL A 296 1.81 18.94 -19.36
N ILE A 297 2.54 19.70 -18.54
CA ILE A 297 3.75 20.41 -18.99
C ILE A 297 4.80 19.40 -19.46
N ASN A 298 5.06 18.35 -18.68
CA ASN A 298 6.06 17.32 -18.99
C ASN A 298 5.77 16.60 -20.32
N PHE A 299 4.51 16.24 -20.57
CA PHE A 299 4.08 15.58 -21.79
C PHE A 299 4.23 16.50 -23.01
N TYR A 300 3.67 17.71 -22.93
CA TYR A 300 3.63 18.63 -24.08
C TYR A 300 4.92 19.42 -24.30
N ILE A 301 5.86 19.45 -23.34
CA ILE A 301 7.19 20.02 -23.60
C ILE A 301 8.00 19.15 -24.56
N SER A 302 7.74 17.84 -24.62
CA SER A 302 8.32 16.95 -25.62
C SER A 302 7.62 17.07 -26.98
N LYS A 303 6.36 17.53 -26.99
CA LYS A 303 5.49 17.73 -28.17
C LYS A 303 5.21 19.22 -28.45
N ASP A 304 4.02 19.56 -28.92
CA ASP A 304 3.57 20.95 -29.07
C ASP A 304 2.98 21.49 -27.76
N ILE A 305 3.70 22.43 -27.13
CA ILE A 305 3.28 23.02 -25.86
C ILE A 305 2.01 23.85 -25.96
N ASN A 306 1.66 24.36 -27.14
CA ASN A 306 0.44 25.16 -27.31
C ASN A 306 -0.82 24.33 -27.05
N ILE A 307 -0.83 23.06 -27.47
CA ILE A 307 -1.94 22.13 -27.22
C ILE A 307 -2.13 21.91 -25.71
N GLY A 308 -1.01 21.75 -24.98
CA GLY A 308 -1.05 21.63 -23.52
C GLY A 308 -1.56 22.89 -22.83
N LEU A 309 -1.22 24.08 -23.34
CA LEU A 309 -1.71 25.36 -22.82
C LEU A 309 -3.19 25.59 -23.14
N GLU A 310 -3.66 25.16 -24.32
CA GLU A 310 -5.08 25.19 -24.69
C GLU A 310 -5.93 24.30 -23.76
N LEU A 311 -5.47 23.08 -23.49
CA LEU A 311 -6.10 22.19 -22.51
C LEU A 311 -6.22 22.88 -21.14
N ILE A 312 -5.12 23.48 -20.67
CA ILE A 312 -5.10 24.20 -19.40
C ILE A 312 -6.10 25.38 -19.39
N ASP A 313 -6.20 26.14 -20.47
CA ASP A 313 -7.16 27.23 -20.61
C ASP A 313 -8.62 26.74 -20.51
N GLU A 314 -8.94 25.63 -21.17
CA GLU A 314 -10.28 25.03 -21.08
C GLU A 314 -10.61 24.56 -19.66
N LEU A 315 -9.66 23.91 -18.99
CA LEU A 315 -9.83 23.45 -17.61
C LEU A 315 -10.01 24.62 -16.62
N ILE A 316 -9.31 25.74 -16.82
CA ILE A 316 -9.54 26.95 -16.03
C ILE A 316 -10.93 27.53 -16.31
N LYS A 317 -11.33 27.65 -17.58
CA LYS A 317 -12.66 28.19 -17.96
C LYS A 317 -13.78 27.36 -17.35
N LYS A 318 -13.61 26.04 -17.29
CA LYS A 318 -14.55 25.07 -16.71
C LYS A 318 -14.41 24.94 -15.19
N LYS A 319 -13.51 25.70 -14.56
CA LYS A 319 -13.26 25.73 -13.10
C LYS A 319 -12.81 24.39 -12.50
N SER A 320 -12.26 23.47 -13.30
CA SER A 320 -11.67 22.23 -12.78
C SER A 320 -10.27 22.47 -12.18
N LEU A 321 -9.54 23.44 -12.74
CA LEU A 321 -8.23 23.92 -12.27
C LEU A 321 -8.22 25.42 -11.98
N PHE A 322 -7.31 25.85 -11.11
CA PHE A 322 -7.03 27.27 -10.85
C PHE A 322 -5.68 27.69 -11.43
N LYS A 323 -5.54 29.00 -11.73
CA LYS A 323 -4.29 29.61 -12.21
C LYS A 323 -3.08 29.27 -11.33
N SER A 324 -3.28 29.16 -10.02
CA SER A 324 -2.22 28.80 -9.06
C SER A 324 -1.73 27.36 -9.22
N ASN A 325 -2.54 26.45 -9.79
CA ASN A 325 -2.12 25.07 -10.01
C ASN A 325 -1.06 24.99 -11.12
N ILE A 326 -1.19 25.81 -12.15
CA ILE A 326 -0.24 25.85 -13.29
C ILE A 326 1.11 26.41 -12.84
N SER A 327 1.10 27.51 -12.08
CA SER A 327 2.35 28.09 -11.55
C SER A 327 3.09 27.09 -10.65
N LYS A 328 2.35 26.31 -9.85
CA LYS A 328 2.93 25.27 -8.98
C LYS A 328 3.40 24.06 -9.79
N GLY A 329 2.63 23.62 -10.79
CA GLY A 329 3.03 22.56 -11.70
C GLY A 329 4.33 22.88 -12.45
N LEU A 330 4.51 24.12 -12.90
CA LEU A 330 5.76 24.57 -13.52
C LEU A 330 6.95 24.53 -12.54
N VAL A 331 6.74 24.94 -11.29
CA VAL A 331 7.78 24.87 -10.24
C VAL A 331 8.19 23.42 -10.00
N LEU A 332 7.23 22.50 -9.89
CA LEU A 332 7.49 21.07 -9.73
C LEU A 332 8.28 20.50 -10.91
N TYR A 333 7.85 20.83 -12.14
CA TYR A 333 8.52 20.38 -13.36
C TYR A 333 9.98 20.83 -13.42
N LEU A 334 10.26 22.09 -13.06
CA LEU A 334 11.62 22.62 -13.06
C LEU A 334 12.46 22.07 -11.89
N GLY A 335 11.84 21.78 -10.75
CA GLY A 335 12.48 21.18 -9.58
C GLY A 335 13.14 19.84 -9.91
N GLU A 336 12.43 18.97 -10.63
CA GLU A 336 12.92 17.65 -11.04
C GLU A 336 13.92 17.72 -12.21
N ASN A 337 13.79 18.69 -13.10
CA ASN A 337 14.60 18.80 -14.33
C ASN A 337 15.79 19.77 -14.23
N ASN A 338 16.18 20.18 -13.02
CA ASN A 338 17.17 21.25 -12.81
C ASN A 338 18.56 20.98 -13.41
N ASN A 339 18.90 19.73 -13.74
CA ASN A 339 20.24 19.35 -14.20
C ASN A 339 20.35 19.04 -15.71
N ASN A 340 19.23 18.88 -16.45
CA ASN A 340 19.23 18.33 -17.82
C ASN A 340 18.40 19.15 -18.85
N THR A 341 18.36 20.47 -18.73
CA THR A 341 17.58 21.30 -19.68
C THR A 341 18.34 21.57 -20.97
N SER A 342 17.97 20.86 -22.04
CA SER A 342 18.43 21.13 -23.40
C SER A 342 18.00 22.54 -23.86
N ILE A 343 18.71 23.11 -24.85
CA ILE A 343 18.40 24.42 -25.44
C ILE A 343 16.96 24.49 -25.96
N HIS A 344 16.42 23.39 -26.49
CA HIS A 344 15.06 23.33 -27.05
C HIS A 344 13.97 23.37 -25.97
N ASN A 345 14.24 22.78 -24.79
CA ASN A 345 13.34 22.85 -23.63
C ASN A 345 13.27 24.29 -23.08
N ASN A 346 14.38 25.04 -23.14
CA ASN A 346 14.40 26.44 -22.71
C ASN A 346 13.47 27.33 -23.55
N THR A 347 13.39 27.12 -24.87
CA THR A 347 12.45 27.87 -25.72
C THR A 347 10.98 27.61 -25.37
N LYS A 348 10.60 26.37 -25.06
CA LYS A 348 9.23 26.02 -24.66
C LYS A 348 8.90 26.51 -23.26
N ILE A 349 9.87 26.48 -22.33
CA ILE A 349 9.70 27.09 -21.00
C ILE A 349 9.47 28.60 -21.13
N ILE A 350 10.19 29.30 -22.02
CA ILE A 350 9.96 30.72 -22.31
C ILE A 350 8.55 30.95 -22.87
N GLN A 351 8.03 30.06 -23.71
CA GLN A 351 6.64 30.14 -24.21
C GLN A 351 5.62 30.01 -23.06
N ILE A 352 5.81 29.04 -22.16
CA ILE A 352 4.97 28.89 -20.96
C ILE A 352 5.03 30.17 -20.11
N LEU A 353 6.21 30.73 -19.86
CA LEU A 353 6.37 31.96 -19.08
C LEU A 353 5.67 33.16 -19.74
N LYS A 354 5.74 33.30 -21.06
CA LYS A 354 5.00 34.32 -21.80
C LYS A 354 3.49 34.13 -21.66
N TYR A 355 3.00 32.89 -21.77
CA TYR A 355 1.59 32.57 -21.54
C TYR A 355 1.14 32.91 -20.12
N LEU A 356 1.92 32.54 -19.11
CA LEU A 356 1.63 32.83 -17.69
C LEU A 356 1.58 34.35 -17.45
N LYS A 357 2.53 35.09 -18.03
CA LYS A 357 2.55 36.56 -17.99
C LYS A 357 1.28 37.14 -18.61
N ASN A 358 0.90 36.72 -19.81
CA ASN A 358 -0.29 37.22 -20.51
C ASN A 358 -1.58 36.93 -19.73
N ASN A 359 -1.60 35.88 -18.92
CA ASN A 359 -2.73 35.49 -18.08
C ASN A 359 -2.69 36.03 -16.64
N ASN A 360 -1.78 36.96 -16.34
CA ASN A 360 -1.55 37.53 -15.00
C ASN A 360 -1.22 36.48 -13.92
N ILE A 361 -0.48 35.44 -14.29
CA ILE A 361 0.00 34.38 -13.41
C ILE A 361 1.49 34.60 -13.17
N THR A 362 1.83 35.52 -12.26
CA THR A 362 3.24 35.90 -12.00
C THR A 362 3.66 35.75 -10.55
N LYS A 363 2.69 35.61 -9.64
CA LYS A 363 2.92 35.57 -8.18
C LYS A 363 3.61 34.27 -7.76
N ASN A 364 4.66 34.38 -6.95
CA ASN A 364 5.47 33.28 -6.39
C ASN A 364 6.36 32.53 -7.40
N ILE A 365 6.47 33.00 -8.65
CA ILE A 365 7.32 32.42 -9.69
C ILE A 365 8.23 33.46 -10.35
N GLU A 366 8.37 34.64 -9.75
CA GLU A 366 9.15 35.77 -10.26
C GLU A 366 10.64 35.40 -10.45
N HIS A 367 11.16 34.55 -9.58
CA HIS A 367 12.52 34.02 -9.69
C HIS A 367 12.73 33.18 -10.97
N ILE A 368 11.68 32.49 -11.47
CA ILE A 368 11.72 31.71 -12.71
C ILE A 368 11.76 32.65 -13.91
N PHE A 369 10.94 33.71 -13.91
CA PHE A 369 10.99 34.76 -14.94
C PHE A 369 12.38 35.39 -15.06
N LYS A 370 13.01 35.69 -13.92
CA LYS A 370 14.40 36.20 -13.86
C LYS A 370 15.40 35.18 -14.41
N ARG A 371 15.32 33.91 -14.01
CA ARG A 371 16.18 32.82 -14.49
C ARG A 371 16.18 32.69 -16.01
N PHE A 372 15.01 32.80 -16.63
CA PHE A 372 14.84 32.68 -18.09
C PHE A 372 14.85 34.03 -18.84
N ARG A 373 15.19 35.13 -18.17
CA ARG A 373 15.28 36.49 -18.73
C ARG A 373 13.99 36.96 -19.45
N VAL A 374 12.83 36.56 -18.92
CA VAL A 374 11.52 37.01 -19.41
C VAL A 374 11.09 38.23 -18.57
N LYS A 375 11.12 39.43 -19.16
CA LYS A 375 10.76 40.68 -18.46
C LYS A 375 9.35 40.61 -17.89
N LEU A 376 9.20 40.86 -16.59
CA LEU A 376 7.91 41.08 -15.94
C LEU A 376 7.43 42.52 -16.22
N PHE A 377 6.12 42.79 -16.11
CA PHE A 377 5.54 44.11 -16.39
C PHE A 377 6.08 45.26 -15.49
N TYR A 378 6.85 44.93 -14.44
CA TYR A 378 7.36 45.88 -13.45
C TYR A 378 8.88 46.13 -13.54
N GLU A 379 9.57 45.56 -14.53
CA GLU A 379 11.01 45.77 -14.75
C GLU A 379 11.23 46.64 -16.00
N ASN A 380 11.57 47.92 -15.80
CA ASN A 380 12.11 48.79 -16.86
C ASN A 380 13.49 48.28 -17.27
#